data_AF-A0A662BIJ8-F1
#
_entry.id   AF-A0A662BIJ8-F1
#
_cell.length_a   1.000
_cell.length_b   1.000
_cell.length_c   1.000
_cell.angle_alpha   90.00
_cell.angle_beta   90.00
_cell.angle_gamma   90.00
#
_symmetry.space_group_name_H-M   'P 1'
#
loop_
_entity.id
_entity.type
_entity.pdbx_description
1 polymer ?
#
loop_
_entity_poly.entity_id
_entity_poly.type
_entity_poly.pdbx_seq_one_letter_code
_entity_poly.pdbx_strand_id
1 'polypeptide(L)'
;NQVWMAENLNFDASTGSYCYNDNLFSCNVYGKLYSWETANNVCPEGWHLPKKTEWKKLLKNLGGYEGVNDFAFSQMVIGGSSDFNAVFSGTRNRFGAYSFIGFHTGFWSTSEFNNEIAEYCNLSKYGQNATFQNGHKQLSISVRCIKD
;
A
#
# COMPACT_ATOMS: atom_id res chain seq x y z
N ASN A 1 16.67 8.66 -8.66
CA ASN A 1 15.37 8.10 -9.11
C ASN A 1 15.05 6.89 -8.25
N GLN A 2 13.78 6.64 -7.93
CA GLN A 2 13.34 5.45 -7.20
C GLN A 2 12.75 4.46 -8.21
N VAL A 3 12.98 3.16 -8.00
CA VAL A 3 12.35 2.11 -8.79
C VAL A 3 11.35 1.38 -7.91
N TRP A 4 10.08 1.43 -8.29
CA TRP A 4 8.97 0.85 -7.55
C TRP A 4 8.49 -0.42 -8.24
N MET A 5 8.00 -1.39 -7.47
CA MET A 5 7.25 -2.52 -8.04
C MET A 5 6.02 -2.02 -8.81
N ALA A 6 5.79 -2.58 -10.00
CA ALA A 6 4.65 -2.26 -10.86
C ALA A 6 3.35 -3.00 -10.46
N GLU A 7 3.46 -4.05 -9.64
CA GLU A 7 2.33 -4.80 -9.09
C GLU A 7 2.40 -4.88 -7.56
N ASN A 8 1.24 -5.12 -6.92
CA ASN A 8 1.19 -5.36 -5.48
C ASN A 8 1.90 -6.68 -5.16
N LEU A 9 2.68 -6.70 -4.08
CA LEU A 9 3.37 -7.91 -3.68
C LEU A 9 2.39 -9.06 -3.42
N ASN A 10 2.66 -10.23 -4.00
CA ASN A 10 1.87 -11.45 -3.85
C ASN A 10 2.74 -12.63 -3.34
N PHE A 11 3.50 -12.37 -2.28
CA PHE A 11 4.34 -13.34 -1.60
C PHE A 11 3.56 -14.05 -0.47
N ASP A 12 3.62 -15.37 -0.43
CA ASP A 12 2.95 -16.15 0.62
C ASP A 12 3.82 -16.23 1.88
N ALA A 13 3.53 -15.37 2.87
CA ALA A 13 4.19 -15.40 4.16
C ALA A 13 3.48 -16.38 5.10
N SER A 14 4.25 -17.04 5.99
CA SER A 14 3.75 -18.03 6.95
C SER A 14 2.62 -17.51 7.85
N THR A 15 2.64 -16.22 8.17
CA THR A 15 1.61 -15.54 8.97
C THR A 15 1.41 -14.11 8.48
N GLY A 16 0.22 -13.57 8.72
CA GLY A 16 -0.08 -12.17 8.46
C GLY A 16 -0.12 -11.79 6.98
N SER A 17 -0.29 -12.74 6.06
CA SER A 17 -0.57 -12.49 4.64
C SER A 17 -1.92 -13.10 4.24
N TYR A 18 -2.74 -12.35 3.50
CA TYR A 18 -4.13 -12.72 3.21
C TYR A 18 -4.52 -12.35 1.78
N CYS A 19 -5.28 -13.22 1.12
CA CYS A 19 -6.06 -12.80 -0.04
C CYS A 19 -7.33 -12.09 0.44
N TYR A 20 -7.82 -11.12 -0.32
CA TYR A 20 -9.12 -10.52 0.00
C TYR A 20 -10.22 -11.59 0.04
N ASN A 21 -11.07 -11.58 1.07
CA ASN A 21 -12.09 -12.61 1.33
C ASN A 21 -11.55 -14.06 1.34
N ASP A 22 -10.26 -14.25 1.65
CA ASP A 22 -9.60 -15.55 1.65
C ASP A 22 -9.72 -16.29 0.30
N ASN A 23 -9.89 -15.55 -0.79
CA ASN A 23 -10.06 -16.08 -2.14
C ASN A 23 -8.77 -15.94 -2.95
N LEU A 24 -8.18 -17.06 -3.37
CA LEU A 24 -6.95 -17.08 -4.18
C LEU A 24 -7.05 -16.28 -5.48
N PHE A 25 -8.23 -16.22 -6.10
CA PHE A 25 -8.44 -15.39 -7.29
C PHE A 25 -8.20 -13.91 -7.00
N SER A 26 -8.61 -13.44 -5.81
CA SER A 26 -8.38 -12.05 -5.40
C SER A 26 -6.90 -11.73 -5.24
N CYS A 27 -6.06 -12.68 -4.82
CA CYS A 27 -4.61 -12.48 -4.78
C CYS A 27 -4.01 -12.24 -6.17
N ASN A 28 -4.49 -12.95 -7.19
CA ASN A 28 -4.00 -12.78 -8.56
C ASN A 28 -4.36 -11.41 -9.14
N VAL A 29 -5.49 -10.83 -8.72
CA VAL A 29 -5.96 -9.53 -9.23
C VAL A 29 -5.42 -8.35 -8.40
N TYR A 30 -5.37 -8.49 -7.08
CA TYR A 30 -5.13 -7.37 -6.16
C TYR A 30 -3.80 -7.49 -5.39
N GLY A 31 -3.09 -8.61 -5.51
CA GLY A 31 -2.01 -8.99 -4.60
C GLY A 31 -2.53 -9.40 -3.22
N LYS A 32 -1.61 -9.68 -2.30
CA LYS A 32 -1.92 -10.01 -0.91
C LYS A 32 -1.99 -8.76 -0.04
N LEU A 33 -2.72 -8.88 1.07
CA LEU A 33 -2.77 -7.93 2.16
C LEU A 33 -1.88 -8.45 3.30
N TYR A 34 -1.03 -7.59 3.85
CA TYR A 34 -0.07 -7.95 4.88
C TYR A 34 -0.27 -7.14 6.14
N SER A 35 -0.15 -7.77 7.32
CA SER A 35 0.04 -7.02 8.57
C SER A 35 1.34 -6.20 8.49
N TRP A 36 1.48 -5.17 9.31
CA TRP A 36 2.67 -4.32 9.27
C TRP A 36 3.95 -5.11 9.61
N GLU A 37 3.88 -5.99 10.61
CA GLU A 37 5.01 -6.85 11.00
C GLU A 37 5.45 -7.77 9.84
N THR A 38 4.49 -8.40 9.16
CA THR A 38 4.79 -9.23 7.98
C THR A 38 5.32 -8.36 6.84
N ALA A 39 4.73 -7.18 6.59
CA ALA A 39 5.15 -6.27 5.52
C ALA A 39 6.63 -5.87 5.60
N ASN A 40 7.20 -5.76 6.80
CA ASN A 40 8.61 -5.43 7.01
C ASN A 40 9.58 -6.55 6.55
N ASN A 41 9.08 -7.75 6.29
CA ASN A 41 9.91 -8.94 6.06
C ASN A 41 9.65 -9.65 4.72
N VAL A 42 8.76 -9.12 3.88
CA VAL A 42 8.30 -9.81 2.64
C VAL A 42 8.87 -9.23 1.35
N CYS A 43 9.53 -8.07 1.39
CA CYS A 43 10.24 -7.57 0.22
C CYS A 43 11.44 -8.48 -0.08
N PRO A 44 11.66 -8.86 -1.35
CA PRO A 44 12.76 -9.74 -1.74
C PRO A 44 14.12 -9.05 -1.60
N GLU A 45 15.21 -9.83 -1.64
CA GLU A 45 16.57 -9.29 -1.59
C GLU A 45 16.82 -8.21 -2.66
N GLY A 46 17.47 -7.12 -2.26
CA GLY A 46 17.68 -5.93 -3.11
C GLY A 46 16.45 -5.01 -3.21
N TRP A 47 15.41 -5.28 -2.41
CA TRP A 47 14.22 -4.45 -2.29
C TRP A 47 13.83 -4.26 -0.83
N HIS A 48 13.23 -3.12 -0.51
CA HIS A 48 12.76 -2.81 0.84
C HIS A 48 11.32 -2.28 0.85
N LEU A 49 10.69 -2.42 2.01
CA LEU A 49 9.42 -1.74 2.29
C LEU A 49 9.70 -0.22 2.41
N PRO A 50 8.97 0.65 1.68
CA PRO A 50 9.27 2.08 1.65
C PRO A 50 9.16 2.76 3.01
N LYS A 51 9.94 3.83 3.22
CA LYS A 51 9.69 4.80 4.30
C LYS A 51 8.61 5.82 3.89
N LYS A 52 8.02 6.51 4.86
CA LYS A 52 7.13 7.65 4.61
C LYS A 52 7.79 8.74 3.75
N THR A 53 9.08 9.00 3.95
CA THR A 53 9.84 10.00 3.17
C THR A 53 9.94 9.62 1.69
N GLU A 54 10.00 8.34 1.37
CA GLU A 54 10.11 7.81 0.01
C GLU A 54 8.80 7.88 -0.75
N TRP A 55 7.71 7.51 -0.09
CA TRP A 55 6.36 7.79 -0.57
C TRP A 55 6.12 9.29 -0.78
N LYS A 56 6.51 10.15 0.17
CA LYS A 56 6.40 11.61 0.02
C LYS A 56 7.18 12.11 -1.20
N LYS A 57 8.35 11.54 -1.47
CA LYS A 57 9.14 11.85 -2.67
C LYS A 57 8.40 11.44 -3.94
N LEU A 58 7.83 10.24 -4.00
CA LEU A 58 6.99 9.80 -5.12
C LEU A 58 5.81 10.75 -5.34
N LEU A 59 5.01 10.99 -4.30
CA LEU A 59 3.83 11.86 -4.38
C LEU A 59 4.21 13.28 -4.85
N LYS A 60 5.32 13.83 -4.36
CA LYS A 60 5.82 15.14 -4.79
C LYS A 60 6.20 15.15 -6.27
N ASN A 61 6.89 14.12 -6.75
CA ASN A 61 7.25 14.01 -8.16
C ASN A 61 6.03 13.88 -9.07
N LEU A 62 4.92 13.36 -8.55
CA LEU A 62 3.63 13.26 -9.23
C LEU A 62 2.76 14.52 -9.08
N GLY A 63 3.33 15.66 -8.66
CA GLY A 63 2.63 16.94 -8.50
C GLY A 63 1.87 17.10 -7.19
N GLY A 64 2.09 16.21 -6.21
CA GLY A 64 1.59 16.37 -4.85
C GLY A 64 2.34 17.45 -4.08
N TYR A 65 1.62 18.21 -3.25
CA TYR A 65 2.22 19.18 -2.32
C TYR A 65 2.00 18.68 -0.87
N GLU A 66 3.05 18.72 -0.04
CA GLU A 66 3.01 18.43 1.40
C GLU A 66 2.31 17.13 1.89
N GLY A 67 2.19 16.11 1.02
CA GLY A 67 1.73 14.77 1.42
C GLY A 67 0.24 14.52 1.30
N VAL A 68 -0.50 15.42 0.61
CA VAL A 68 -1.90 15.23 0.21
C VAL A 68 -2.16 15.97 -1.11
N ASN A 69 -2.57 15.29 -2.19
CA ASN A 69 -3.11 15.97 -3.37
C ASN A 69 -3.90 15.01 -4.30
N ASP A 70 -5.06 15.44 -4.77
CA ASP A 70 -5.90 14.74 -5.77
C ASP A 70 -5.17 14.57 -7.10
N PHE A 71 -4.25 15.49 -7.43
CA PHE A 71 -3.45 15.38 -8.64
C PHE A 71 -2.54 14.14 -8.59
N ALA A 72 -1.79 13.93 -7.49
CA ALA A 72 -0.95 12.73 -7.34
C ALA A 72 -1.79 11.45 -7.37
N PHE A 73 -2.98 11.45 -6.77
CA PHE A 73 -3.92 10.33 -6.88
C PHE A 73 -4.23 10.00 -8.34
N SER A 74 -4.60 11.00 -9.15
CA SER A 74 -4.92 10.80 -10.57
C SER A 74 -3.77 10.21 -11.37
N GLN A 75 -2.52 10.48 -10.97
CA GLN A 75 -1.34 9.94 -11.65
C GLN A 75 -1.02 8.50 -11.21
N MET A 76 -1.35 8.11 -9.97
CA MET A 76 -1.03 6.80 -9.42
C MET A 76 -2.00 5.69 -9.80
N VAL A 77 -3.25 6.02 -10.12
CA VAL A 77 -4.28 5.04 -10.49
C VAL A 77 -4.10 4.55 -11.93
N ILE A 78 -4.76 3.43 -12.28
CA ILE A 78 -4.80 2.92 -13.66
C ILE A 78 -5.30 4.02 -14.61
N GLY A 79 -4.54 4.25 -15.68
CA GLY A 79 -4.78 5.33 -16.66
C GLY A 79 -4.09 6.66 -16.34
N GLY A 80 -3.43 6.77 -15.18
CA GLY A 80 -2.52 7.88 -14.86
C GLY A 80 -1.18 7.76 -15.59
N SER A 81 -0.33 8.80 -15.52
CA SER A 81 0.94 8.86 -16.26
C SER A 81 2.15 8.26 -15.52
N SER A 82 1.98 7.75 -14.29
CA SER A 82 3.11 7.31 -13.45
C SER A 82 3.52 5.85 -13.63
N ASP A 83 2.75 5.06 -14.39
CA ASP A 83 2.83 3.59 -14.48
C ASP A 83 2.73 2.84 -13.14
N PHE A 84 2.44 3.54 -12.04
CA PHE A 84 2.28 2.94 -10.72
C PHE A 84 1.05 2.00 -10.67
N ASN A 85 0.01 2.32 -11.44
CA ASN A 85 -1.16 1.48 -11.70
C ASN A 85 -1.77 0.88 -10.42
N ALA A 86 -2.08 1.74 -9.44
CA ALA A 86 -2.64 1.32 -8.17
C ALA A 86 -3.97 0.56 -8.36
N VAL A 87 -4.04 -0.64 -7.78
CA VAL A 87 -5.26 -1.44 -7.69
C VAL A 87 -5.90 -1.29 -6.31
N PHE A 88 -7.21 -1.08 -6.27
CA PHE A 88 -7.96 -0.84 -5.04
C PHE A 88 -8.28 -2.16 -4.32
N SER A 89 -7.28 -2.69 -3.62
CA SER A 89 -7.27 -4.03 -2.98
C SER A 89 -8.12 -4.16 -1.72
N GLY A 90 -8.69 -3.07 -1.21
CA GLY A 90 -9.40 -3.06 0.07
C GLY A 90 -8.45 -3.24 1.26
N THR A 91 -9.01 -3.63 2.40
CA THR A 91 -8.26 -3.88 3.64
C THR A 91 -8.84 -5.07 4.40
N ARG A 92 -8.07 -5.61 5.34
CA ARG A 92 -8.52 -6.59 6.35
C ARG A 92 -8.20 -6.06 7.74
N ASN A 93 -9.19 -5.94 8.61
CA ASN A 93 -8.96 -5.45 9.97
C ASN A 93 -8.39 -6.54 10.89
N ARG A 94 -8.03 -6.17 12.14
CA ARG A 94 -7.46 -7.10 13.13
C ARG A 94 -8.39 -8.25 13.53
N PHE A 95 -9.69 -8.12 13.30
CA PHE A 95 -10.70 -9.15 13.57
C PHE A 95 -10.97 -10.03 12.36
N GLY A 96 -10.26 -9.80 11.25
CA GLY A 96 -10.38 -10.58 10.02
C GLY A 96 -11.51 -10.15 9.09
N ALA A 97 -12.19 -9.04 9.36
CA ALA A 97 -13.19 -8.52 8.45
C ALA A 97 -12.55 -7.74 7.30
N TYR A 98 -13.01 -8.03 6.08
CA TYR A 98 -12.59 -7.37 4.85
C TYR A 98 -13.49 -6.18 4.51
N SER A 99 -12.95 -5.12 3.91
CA SER A 99 -13.73 -3.93 3.54
C SER A 99 -13.14 -3.19 2.34
N PHE A 100 -13.96 -2.37 1.69
CA PHE A 100 -13.57 -1.36 0.70
C PHE A 100 -12.85 -1.82 -0.58
N ILE A 101 -12.98 -3.09 -0.96
CA ILE A 101 -12.48 -3.57 -2.25
C ILE A 101 -13.05 -2.74 -3.41
N GLY A 102 -12.21 -2.40 -4.38
CA GLY A 102 -12.57 -1.57 -5.53
C GLY A 102 -12.63 -0.06 -5.27
N PHE A 103 -12.57 0.37 -4.00
CA PHE A 103 -12.69 1.79 -3.61
C PHE A 103 -11.49 2.35 -2.84
N HIS A 104 -10.79 1.50 -2.07
CA HIS A 104 -9.67 1.92 -1.21
C HIS A 104 -8.48 0.96 -1.38
N THR A 105 -7.27 1.49 -1.26
CA THR A 105 -6.07 0.68 -1.00
C THR A 105 -5.13 1.46 -0.09
N GLY A 106 -4.44 0.73 0.78
CA GLY A 106 -3.34 1.25 1.58
C GLY A 106 -2.05 0.53 1.20
N PHE A 107 -0.93 1.25 1.25
CA PHE A 107 0.40 0.70 1.09
C PHE A 107 1.24 0.98 2.33
N TRP A 108 1.66 -0.08 3.00
CA TRP A 108 2.48 0.06 4.20
C TRP A 108 3.77 0.85 3.94
N SER A 109 4.21 1.55 4.99
CA SER A 109 5.57 2.05 5.09
C SER A 109 6.23 1.48 6.34
N THR A 110 7.56 1.51 6.42
CA THR A 110 8.33 1.16 7.63
C THR A 110 8.24 2.22 8.73
N SER A 111 7.54 3.34 8.50
CA SER A 111 7.44 4.44 9.45
C SER A 111 6.38 4.17 10.52
N GLU A 112 6.76 4.38 11.78
CA GLU A 112 5.92 4.15 12.95
C GLU A 112 5.45 5.47 13.55
N PHE A 113 4.20 5.52 14.02
CA PHE A 113 3.70 6.62 14.84
C PHE A 113 3.91 6.33 16.33
N ASN A 114 3.67 5.09 16.74
CA ASN A 114 3.95 4.56 18.08
C ASN A 114 4.05 3.03 18.05
N ASN A 115 4.11 2.39 19.22
CA ASN A 115 4.28 0.95 19.35
C ASN A 115 3.15 0.12 18.71
N GLU A 116 1.93 0.65 18.61
CA GLU A 116 0.75 -0.06 18.07
C GLU A 116 0.36 0.41 16.65
N ILE A 117 0.80 1.61 16.27
CA ILE A 117 0.33 2.33 15.09
C ILE A 117 1.50 2.60 14.13
N ALA A 118 1.31 2.24 12.87
CA ALA A 118 2.22 2.55 11.78
C ALA A 118 1.58 3.47 10.75
N GLU A 119 2.41 4.07 9.92
CA GLU A 119 1.98 5.00 8.88
C GLU A 119 1.94 4.31 7.51
N TYR A 120 0.96 4.66 6.70
CA TYR A 120 0.80 4.09 5.35
C TYR A 120 0.32 5.15 4.35
N CYS A 121 0.62 4.91 3.07
CA CYS A 121 0.07 5.71 1.98
C CYS A 121 -1.33 5.17 1.64
N ASN A 122 -2.33 6.02 1.72
CA ASN A 122 -3.73 5.72 1.44
C ASN A 122 -4.13 6.31 0.07
N LEU A 123 -4.81 5.52 -0.75
CA LEU A 123 -5.52 5.96 -1.95
C LEU A 123 -7.01 5.63 -1.84
N SER A 124 -7.87 6.63 -2.00
CA SER A 124 -9.32 6.47 -1.92
C SER A 124 -10.07 7.11 -3.08
N LYS A 125 -11.00 6.37 -3.70
CA LYS A 125 -11.88 6.90 -4.75
C LYS A 125 -12.93 7.88 -4.24
N TYR A 126 -13.35 7.79 -2.97
CA TYR A 126 -14.42 8.65 -2.44
C TYR A 126 -14.02 10.14 -2.42
N GLY A 127 -12.77 10.41 -2.07
CA GLY A 127 -12.21 11.76 -2.07
C GLY A 127 -11.18 11.98 -3.17
N GLN A 128 -10.96 10.99 -4.04
CA GLN A 128 -9.93 10.99 -5.10
C GLN A 128 -8.57 11.50 -4.62
N ASN A 129 -8.13 11.07 -3.44
CA ASN A 129 -6.95 11.61 -2.78
C ASN A 129 -5.91 10.54 -2.46
N ALA A 130 -4.65 11.00 -2.46
CA ALA A 130 -3.50 10.26 -2.00
C ALA A 130 -2.97 10.93 -0.74
N THR A 131 -3.08 10.25 0.40
CA THR A 131 -2.79 10.83 1.73
C THR A 131 -1.98 9.88 2.59
N PHE A 132 -1.34 10.42 3.63
CA PHE A 132 -0.78 9.60 4.70
C PHE A 132 -1.79 9.41 5.81
N GLN A 133 -1.92 8.16 6.27
CA GLN A 133 -2.76 7.82 7.40
C GLN A 133 -2.02 6.93 8.40
N ASN A 134 -2.59 6.89 9.60
CA ASN A 134 -2.16 6.05 10.69
C ASN A 134 -3.07 4.82 10.77
N GLY A 135 -2.48 3.64 10.91
CA GLY A 135 -3.20 2.37 11.00
C GLY A 135 -2.61 1.48 12.07
N HIS A 136 -3.45 0.73 12.78
CA HIS A 136 -2.99 -0.29 13.72
C HIS A 136 -2.13 -1.32 12.98
N LYS A 137 -1.01 -1.75 13.57
CA LYS A 137 -0.06 -2.68 12.91
C LYS A 137 -0.65 -4.04 12.54
N GLN A 138 -1.79 -4.40 13.14
CA GLN A 138 -2.58 -5.60 12.80
C GLN A 138 -3.57 -5.41 11.63
N LEU A 139 -3.76 -4.19 11.14
CA LEU A 139 -4.44 -3.96 9.87
C LEU A 139 -3.64 -4.66 8.77
N SER A 140 -4.31 -5.31 7.82
CA SER A 140 -3.65 -5.85 6.63
C SER A 140 -4.01 -5.04 5.40
N ILE A 141 -2.99 -4.52 4.73
CA ILE A 141 -3.06 -3.72 3.50
C ILE A 141 -1.95 -4.13 2.53
N SER A 142 -1.96 -3.59 1.31
CA SER A 142 -1.02 -3.96 0.27
C SER A 142 0.42 -3.52 0.57
N VAL A 143 1.37 -4.13 -0.13
CA VAL A 143 2.79 -3.77 -0.12
C VAL A 143 3.26 -3.48 -1.55
N ARG A 144 4.09 -2.44 -1.68
CA ARG A 144 4.86 -2.09 -2.89
C ARG A 144 6.28 -1.83 -2.45
N CYS A 145 7.22 -2.69 -2.86
CA CYS A 145 8.62 -2.53 -2.49
C CYS A 145 9.34 -1.55 -3.44
N ILE A 146 10.39 -0.93 -2.93
CA ILE A 146 11.34 -0.10 -3.70
C ILE A 146 12.66 -0.84 -3.81
N LYS A 147 13.33 -0.71 -4.95
CA LYS A 147 14.67 -1.25 -5.17
C LYS A 147 15.70 -0.42 -4.40
N ASP A 148 16.62 -1.09 -3.70
CA ASP A 148 17.72 -0.46 -2.96
C ASP A 148 18.61 0.43 -3.84
#